data_AF-A0AAV0S389-F1
#
_entry.id   AF-A0AAV0S389-F1
#
_cell.length_a   1.000
_cell.length_b   1.000
_cell.length_c   1.000
_cell.angle_alpha   90.00
_cell.angle_beta   90.00
_cell.angle_gamma   90.00
#
_symmetry.space_group_name_H-M   'P 1'
#
loop_
_entity.id
_entity.type
_entity.pdbx_description
1 polymer ?
#
loop_
_entity_poly.entity_id
_entity_poly.type
_entity_poly.pdbx_seq_one_letter_code
_entity_poly.pdbx_strand_id
1 'polypeptide(L)'
;MQGCDGSMLLEDTTTFQGEKTAPPNLNSLRGFEVIDAIKLELESVFPETVSCADVLAIASRNSVFLVIMLIGKFKWGRKDGLSASKAAATASILGPNSTVAVLATNFQNVGLSLNDVVALSVSGAAVLAVDDDGGGAGKGTPFTFDNQYYVNLMSREGQLPSDQALA
;
A
#
# COMPACT_ATOMS: atom_id res chain seq x y z
N MET A 1 3.89 -10.34 -6.56
CA MET A 1 4.03 -9.01 -7.19
C MET A 1 5.45 -8.83 -7.70
N GLN A 2 5.66 -7.99 -8.71
CA GLN A 2 6.96 -7.86 -9.42
C GLN A 2 7.84 -6.71 -8.91
N GLY A 3 7.44 -6.04 -7.83
CA GLY A 3 8.16 -4.92 -7.24
C GLY A 3 7.33 -3.64 -7.25
N CYS A 4 8.00 -2.50 -7.07
CA CYS A 4 7.40 -1.16 -7.15
C CYS A 4 7.61 -0.58 -8.55
N ASP A 5 6.92 -1.14 -9.54
CA ASP A 5 7.07 -0.81 -10.96
C ASP A 5 5.78 -0.21 -11.57
N GLY A 6 4.76 0.06 -10.76
CA GLY A 6 3.49 0.61 -11.27
C GLY A 6 2.63 -0.36 -12.08
N SER A 7 3.00 -1.65 -12.15
CA SER A 7 2.22 -2.70 -12.86
C SER A 7 0.77 -2.80 -12.37
N MET A 8 0.52 -2.48 -11.10
CA MET A 8 -0.81 -2.41 -10.48
C MET A 8 -1.74 -1.37 -11.13
N LEU A 9 -1.21 -0.37 -11.82
CA LEU A 9 -1.98 0.66 -12.51
C LEU A 9 -2.47 0.22 -13.90
N LEU A 10 -1.89 -0.85 -14.45
CA LEU A 10 -2.24 -1.33 -15.78
C LEU A 10 -3.66 -1.91 -15.80
N GLU A 11 -4.47 -1.43 -16.74
CA GLU A 11 -5.84 -1.87 -16.95
C GLU A 11 -5.91 -3.19 -17.73
N ASP A 12 -6.97 -3.96 -17.48
CA ASP A 12 -7.29 -5.15 -18.28
C ASP A 12 -7.58 -4.73 -19.75
N THR A 13 -7.11 -5.54 -20.69
CA THR A 13 -7.45 -5.43 -22.12
C THR A 13 -7.93 -6.79 -22.64
N THR A 14 -8.27 -6.90 -23.93
CA THR A 14 -8.69 -8.19 -24.53
C THR A 14 -7.59 -9.25 -24.52
N THR A 15 -6.32 -8.85 -24.42
CA THR A 15 -5.16 -9.75 -24.47
C THR A 15 -4.27 -9.66 -23.23
N PHE A 16 -4.63 -8.82 -22.26
CA PHE A 16 -3.84 -8.55 -21.07
C PHE A 16 -4.73 -8.51 -19.83
N GLN A 17 -4.27 -9.14 -18.75
CA GLN A 17 -4.95 -9.11 -17.46
C GLN A 17 -4.04 -8.42 -16.44
N GLY A 18 -4.49 -7.27 -15.97
CA GLY A 18 -3.87 -6.48 -14.93
C GLY A 18 -4.05 -7.06 -13.54
N GLU A 19 -3.54 -6.35 -12.55
CA GLU A 19 -3.59 -6.76 -11.14
C GLU A 19 -4.82 -6.24 -10.41
N LYS A 20 -5.53 -5.24 -10.97
CA LYS A 20 -6.72 -4.64 -10.33
C LYS A 20 -7.84 -5.64 -10.11
N THR A 21 -7.97 -6.64 -10.99
CA THR A 21 -9.01 -7.68 -10.88
C THR A 21 -8.57 -8.89 -10.05
N ALA A 22 -7.39 -8.86 -9.42
CA ALA A 22 -6.96 -9.89 -8.47
C ALA A 22 -7.90 -9.90 -7.24
N PRO A 23 -8.23 -11.07 -6.67
CA PRO A 23 -9.10 -11.16 -5.48
C PRO A 23 -8.77 -10.19 -4.33
N PRO A 24 -7.49 -9.98 -3.95
CA PRO A 24 -7.17 -9.02 -2.88
C PRO A 24 -7.33 -7.54 -3.27
N ASN A 25 -7.37 -7.22 -4.56
CA ASN A 25 -7.43 -5.84 -5.06
C ASN A 25 -8.84 -5.43 -5.51
N LEU A 26 -9.60 -6.39 -6.05
CA LEU A 26 -10.92 -6.18 -6.62
C LEU A 26 -11.88 -5.67 -5.55
N ASN A 27 -12.49 -4.50 -5.81
CA ASN A 27 -13.36 -3.80 -4.85
C ASN A 27 -12.68 -3.50 -3.50
N SER A 28 -11.35 -3.31 -3.51
CA SER A 28 -10.58 -2.95 -2.30
C SER A 28 -9.64 -1.77 -2.57
N LEU A 29 -8.76 -1.87 -3.57
CA LEU A 29 -7.88 -0.77 -3.94
C LEU A 29 -8.67 0.38 -4.58
N ARG A 30 -8.27 1.61 -4.27
CA ARG A 30 -8.95 2.87 -4.65
C ARG A 30 -7.95 4.02 -4.83
N GLY A 31 -8.41 5.14 -5.39
CA GLY A 31 -7.60 6.33 -5.61
C GLY A 31 -6.78 6.32 -6.91
N PHE A 32 -7.12 5.44 -7.85
CA PHE A 32 -6.47 5.39 -9.17
C PHE A 32 -6.66 6.72 -9.93
N GLU A 33 -7.84 7.31 -9.82
CA GLU A 33 -8.20 8.60 -10.40
C GLU A 33 -7.36 9.76 -9.86
N VAL A 34 -6.90 9.68 -8.61
CA VAL A 34 -6.00 10.68 -8.01
C VAL A 34 -4.60 10.54 -8.62
N ILE A 35 -4.14 9.31 -8.82
CA ILE A 35 -2.85 9.04 -9.48
C ILE A 35 -2.87 9.51 -10.93
N ASP A 36 -3.96 9.26 -11.66
CA ASP A 36 -4.13 9.73 -13.04
C ASP A 36 -4.10 11.26 -13.13
N ALA A 37 -4.78 11.95 -12.21
CA ALA A 37 -4.77 13.41 -12.16
C ALA A 37 -3.38 13.99 -11.88
N ILE A 38 -2.63 13.39 -10.94
CA ILE A 38 -1.24 13.79 -10.65
C ILE A 38 -0.36 13.58 -11.88
N LYS A 39 -0.47 12.41 -12.52
CA LYS A 39 0.32 12.07 -13.70
C LYS A 39 0.02 13.01 -14.86
N LEU A 40 -1.26 13.33 -15.09
CA LEU A 40 -1.69 14.26 -16.13
C LEU A 40 -1.07 15.66 -15.95
N GLU A 41 -1.11 16.21 -14.73
CA GLU A 41 -0.51 17.51 -14.44
C GLU A 41 1.02 17.48 -14.63
N LEU A 42 1.68 16.42 -14.14
CA LEU A 42 3.12 16.26 -14.28
C LEU A 42 3.55 16.16 -15.75
N GLU A 43 2.82 15.42 -16.59
CA GLU A 43 3.12 15.31 -18.01
C GLU A 43 2.93 16.64 -18.76
N SER A 44 2.04 17.53 -18.28
CA SER A 44 1.86 18.86 -18.87
C SER A 44 3.08 19.78 -18.67
N VAL A 45 3.85 19.56 -17.61
CA VAL A 45 5.03 20.36 -17.24
C VAL A 45 6.34 19.66 -17.62
N PHE A 46 6.40 18.34 -17.41
CA PHE A 46 7.57 17.49 -17.59
C PHE A 46 7.23 16.23 -18.40
N PRO A 47 7.09 16.35 -19.73
CA PRO A 47 6.73 15.21 -20.59
C PRO A 47 7.71 14.04 -20.45
N GLU A 48 7.16 12.82 -20.34
CA GLU A 48 7.87 11.53 -20.34
C GLU A 48 9.00 11.43 -19.31
N THR A 49 8.94 12.23 -18.24
CA THR A 49 10.06 12.37 -17.29
C THR A 49 9.86 11.57 -16.01
N VAL A 50 8.65 11.63 -15.43
CA VAL A 50 8.37 11.01 -14.12
C VAL A 50 7.59 9.71 -14.34
N SER A 51 8.14 8.57 -13.92
CA SER A 51 7.44 7.28 -14.04
C SER A 51 6.21 7.21 -13.14
N CYS A 52 5.20 6.44 -13.56
CA CYS A 52 4.03 6.14 -12.72
C CYS A 52 4.43 5.43 -11.41
N ALA A 53 5.46 4.59 -11.47
CA ALA A 53 6.06 3.94 -10.30
C ALA A 53 6.59 4.96 -9.26
N ASP A 54 7.26 6.03 -9.71
CA ASP A 54 7.70 7.09 -8.80
C ASP A 54 6.52 7.95 -8.33
N VAL A 55 5.54 8.26 -9.19
CA VAL A 55 4.30 8.96 -8.76
C VAL A 55 3.63 8.23 -7.61
N LEU A 56 3.42 6.92 -7.71
CA LEU A 56 2.87 6.10 -6.63
C LEU A 56 3.71 6.18 -5.36
N ALA A 57 5.03 6.02 -5.49
CA ALA A 57 5.90 6.03 -4.32
C ALA A 57 5.93 7.40 -3.61
N ILE A 58 5.80 8.51 -4.34
CA ILE A 58 5.72 9.87 -3.77
C ILE A 58 4.34 10.15 -3.19
N ALA A 59 3.27 9.74 -3.88
CA ALA A 59 1.91 9.89 -3.40
C ALA A 59 1.75 9.15 -2.05
N SER A 60 2.19 7.90 -1.98
CA SER A 60 2.22 7.12 -0.73
C SER A 60 3.04 7.78 0.37
N ARG A 61 4.18 8.38 0.02
CA ARG A 61 4.99 9.20 0.94
C ARG A 61 4.11 10.35 1.46
N ASN A 62 3.64 11.23 0.57
CA ASN A 62 2.95 12.46 0.94
C ASN A 62 1.61 12.23 1.67
N SER A 63 0.94 11.10 1.43
CA SER A 63 -0.31 10.73 2.12
C SER A 63 -0.10 10.41 3.61
N VAL A 64 1.09 9.96 4.01
CA VAL A 64 1.45 9.85 5.42
C VAL A 64 1.86 11.24 5.91
N PHE A 65 0.85 12.00 6.36
CA PHE A 65 1.02 13.36 6.85
C PHE A 65 2.03 13.38 8.01
N LEU A 66 2.85 14.44 8.07
CA LEU A 66 3.70 14.87 9.20
C LEU A 66 5.16 14.41 9.36
N VAL A 67 5.70 13.38 8.70
CA VAL A 67 7.13 13.00 8.99
C VAL A 67 8.09 13.35 7.85
N ILE A 68 7.58 13.55 6.64
CA ILE A 68 8.37 13.26 5.46
C ILE A 68 9.25 14.40 4.91
N MET A 69 8.91 15.66 5.15
CA MET A 69 9.81 16.77 4.79
C MET A 69 11.10 16.77 5.62
N LEU A 70 11.15 16.08 6.76
CA LEU A 70 12.31 16.03 7.66
C LEU A 70 13.21 14.80 7.48
N ILE A 71 12.73 13.71 6.87
CA ILE A 71 13.48 12.46 6.68
C ILE A 71 13.89 12.27 5.21
N GLY A 72 15.07 12.80 4.91
CA GLY A 72 15.96 12.28 3.86
C GLY A 72 15.57 12.58 2.41
N LYS A 73 16.57 12.40 1.53
CA LYS A 73 16.39 12.44 0.08
C LYS A 73 15.56 11.24 -0.35
N PHE A 74 14.39 11.50 -0.94
CA PHE A 74 13.61 10.44 -1.59
C PHE A 74 14.41 9.83 -2.74
N LYS A 75 14.35 8.51 -2.91
CA LYS A 75 14.99 7.80 -4.02
C LYS A 75 14.03 7.75 -5.20
N TRP A 76 14.45 8.36 -6.30
CA TRP A 76 13.76 8.40 -7.60
C TRP A 76 14.43 7.47 -8.60
N GLY A 77 13.84 7.33 -9.78
CA GLY A 77 14.39 6.56 -10.90
C GLY A 77 13.80 5.16 -11.05
N ARG A 78 12.66 4.87 -10.39
CA ARG A 78 11.90 3.65 -10.71
C ARG A 78 11.41 3.77 -12.14
N LYS A 79 11.32 2.65 -12.85
CA LYS A 79 10.75 2.58 -14.20
C LYS A 79 9.43 1.85 -14.16
N ASP A 80 8.56 2.19 -15.10
CA ASP A 80 7.27 1.56 -15.25
C ASP A 80 7.43 0.14 -15.82
N GLY A 81 6.72 -0.80 -15.20
CA GLY A 81 6.61 -2.18 -15.63
C GLY A 81 5.77 -2.27 -16.90
N LEU A 82 6.15 -3.19 -17.79
CA LEU A 82 5.44 -3.44 -19.06
C LEU A 82 4.50 -4.65 -18.98
N SER A 83 4.39 -5.25 -17.80
CA SER A 83 3.56 -6.42 -17.53
C SER A 83 3.00 -6.35 -16.12
N ALA A 84 1.86 -7.01 -15.90
CA ALA A 84 1.28 -7.21 -14.59
C ALA A 84 1.02 -8.71 -14.38
N SER A 85 0.88 -9.13 -13.12
CA SER A 85 0.65 -10.52 -12.79
C SER A 85 -0.43 -10.67 -11.72
N LYS A 86 -1.67 -10.89 -12.17
CA LYS A 86 -2.80 -11.23 -11.29
C LYS A 86 -2.52 -12.42 -10.38
N ALA A 87 -1.85 -13.44 -10.89
CA ALA A 87 -1.44 -14.61 -10.10
C ALA A 87 -0.46 -14.21 -8.98
N ALA A 88 0.54 -13.37 -9.30
CA ALA A 88 1.49 -12.90 -8.31
C ALA A 88 0.85 -11.93 -7.30
N ALA A 89 -0.17 -11.15 -7.68
CA ALA A 89 -0.96 -10.35 -6.74
C ALA A 89 -1.73 -11.25 -5.76
N THR A 90 -2.39 -12.28 -6.30
CA THR A 90 -3.17 -13.25 -5.52
C THR A 90 -2.28 -14.05 -4.55
N ALA A 91 -1.07 -14.41 -4.96
CA ALA A 91 -0.16 -15.20 -4.14
C ALA A 91 0.63 -14.36 -3.11
N SER A 92 0.95 -13.11 -3.45
CA SER A 92 1.79 -12.26 -2.58
C SER A 92 0.99 -11.44 -1.59
N ILE A 93 -0.27 -11.09 -1.85
CA ILE A 93 -1.08 -10.29 -0.93
C ILE A 93 -1.84 -11.22 0.01
N LEU A 94 -1.51 -11.16 1.29
CA LEU A 94 -2.07 -12.01 2.32
C LEU A 94 -3.38 -11.41 2.86
N GLY A 95 -4.33 -12.27 3.21
CA GLY A 95 -5.62 -11.85 3.76
C GLY A 95 -5.55 -11.43 5.24
N PRO A 96 -6.62 -10.80 5.77
CA PRO A 96 -6.69 -10.26 7.13
C PRO A 96 -6.67 -11.32 8.25
N ASN A 97 -6.78 -12.60 7.89
CA ASN A 97 -6.79 -13.72 8.83
C ASN A 97 -5.46 -14.49 8.83
N SER A 98 -4.42 -13.94 8.19
CA SER A 98 -3.12 -14.60 8.06
C SER A 98 -2.38 -14.66 9.40
N THR A 99 -1.67 -15.76 9.64
CA THR A 99 -0.86 -15.92 10.85
C THR A 99 0.46 -15.15 10.74
N VAL A 100 1.09 -14.82 11.87
CA VAL A 100 2.41 -14.15 11.93
C VAL A 100 3.46 -14.92 11.13
N ALA A 101 3.46 -16.25 11.19
CA ALA A 101 4.43 -17.07 10.45
C ALA A 101 4.28 -16.93 8.93
N VAL A 102 3.04 -16.84 8.44
CA VAL A 102 2.75 -16.64 7.01
C VAL A 102 3.11 -15.22 6.59
N LEU A 103 2.77 -14.21 7.40
CA LEU A 103 3.16 -12.81 7.19
C LEU A 103 4.69 -12.66 7.12
N ALA A 104 5.42 -13.21 8.09
CA ALA A 104 6.86 -13.16 8.15
C ALA A 104 7.52 -13.83 6.93
N THR A 105 7.03 -14.99 6.51
CA THR A 105 7.55 -15.70 5.33
C THR A 105 7.34 -14.88 4.05
N ASN A 106 6.17 -14.28 3.89
CA ASN A 106 5.86 -13.49 2.72
C ASN A 106 6.71 -12.20 2.64
N PHE A 107 6.93 -11.53 3.76
CA PHE A 107 7.81 -10.37 3.84
C PHE A 107 9.28 -10.74 3.53
N GLN A 108 9.75 -11.88 4.05
CA GLN A 108 11.10 -12.36 3.73
C GLN A 108 11.28 -12.66 2.25
N ASN A 109 10.24 -13.15 1.55
CA ASN A 109 10.29 -13.41 0.10
C ASN A 109 10.52 -12.13 -0.73
N VAL A 110 10.23 -10.95 -0.17
CA VAL A 110 10.50 -9.65 -0.81
C VAL A 110 11.66 -8.90 -0.14
N GLY A 111 12.45 -9.58 0.69
CA GLY A 111 13.64 -9.03 1.34
C GLY A 111 13.36 -8.15 2.56
N LEU A 112 12.18 -8.26 3.16
CA LEU A 112 11.78 -7.54 4.36
C LEU A 112 11.90 -8.42 5.61
N SER A 113 12.27 -7.80 6.73
CA SER A 113 12.47 -8.44 8.02
C SER A 113 11.18 -8.52 8.85
N LEU A 114 11.23 -9.24 9.97
CA LEU A 114 10.11 -9.27 10.91
C LEU A 114 9.81 -7.89 11.52
N ASN A 115 10.84 -7.05 11.69
CA ASN A 115 10.63 -5.67 12.16
C ASN A 115 9.83 -4.86 11.13
N ASP A 116 10.02 -5.13 9.83
CA ASP A 116 9.27 -4.48 8.76
C ASP A 116 7.80 -4.93 8.74
N VAL A 117 7.50 -6.18 9.14
CA VAL A 117 6.10 -6.64 9.32
C VAL A 117 5.38 -5.74 10.32
N VAL A 118 5.97 -5.53 11.49
CA VAL A 118 5.37 -4.73 12.57
C VAL A 118 5.25 -3.27 12.15
N ALA A 119 6.30 -2.69 11.57
CA ALA A 119 6.30 -1.28 11.15
C ALA A 119 5.32 -0.99 9.99
N LEU A 120 5.20 -1.90 9.02
CA LEU A 120 4.31 -1.73 7.86
C LEU A 120 2.85 -2.05 8.19
N SER A 121 2.57 -2.88 9.20
CA SER A 121 1.19 -3.13 9.65
C SER A 121 0.55 -1.89 10.26
N VAL A 122 1.32 -1.07 10.99
CA VAL A 122 0.89 0.24 11.50
C VAL A 122 0.53 1.18 10.35
N SER A 123 1.34 1.18 9.30
CA SER A 123 1.14 2.03 8.13
C SER A 123 -0.10 1.63 7.34
N GLY A 124 -0.39 0.32 7.27
CA GLY A 124 -1.65 -0.19 6.73
C GLY A 124 -2.84 0.30 7.54
N ALA A 125 -2.83 0.10 8.87
CA ALA A 125 -3.95 0.46 9.73
C ALA A 125 -4.28 1.97 9.72
N ALA A 126 -3.28 2.85 9.71
CA ALA A 126 -3.49 4.30 9.64
C ALA A 126 -4.08 4.78 8.28
N VAL A 127 -3.85 4.03 7.20
CA VAL A 127 -4.38 4.33 5.86
C VAL A 127 -5.75 3.67 5.62
N LEU A 128 -6.03 2.56 6.32
CA LEU A 128 -7.30 1.81 6.27
C LEU A 128 -8.46 2.50 7.01
N ALA A 129 -8.23 3.62 7.68
CA ALA A 129 -9.23 4.30 8.50
C ALA A 129 -10.35 5.01 7.71
N VAL A 130 -10.55 4.70 6.43
CA VAL A 130 -11.71 5.18 5.68
C VAL A 130 -12.64 4.00 5.46
N ASP A 131 -13.65 3.86 6.31
CA ASP A 131 -14.79 2.98 6.03
C ASP A 131 -15.50 3.47 4.76
N ASP A 132 -16.19 2.58 4.04
CA ASP A 132 -16.95 2.92 2.81
C ASP A 132 -17.98 4.06 3.01
N ASP A 133 -18.38 4.31 4.27
CA ASP A 133 -19.30 5.38 4.67
C ASP A 133 -18.62 6.72 5.02
N GLY A 134 -17.29 6.83 4.88
CA GLY A 134 -16.50 7.98 5.32
C GLY A 134 -16.30 8.05 6.85
N GLY A 135 -16.66 6.98 7.56
CA GLY A 135 -16.35 6.78 8.97
C GLY A 135 -14.88 6.42 9.20
N GLY A 136 -14.34 6.82 10.34
CA GLY A 136 -12.99 6.47 10.76
C GLY A 136 -12.90 5.03 11.22
N ALA A 137 -12.23 4.14 10.48
CA ALA A 137 -12.00 2.77 10.95
C ALA A 137 -10.89 2.78 12.04
N GLY A 138 -11.21 2.27 13.23
CA GLY A 138 -10.26 2.15 14.34
C GLY A 138 -10.59 3.00 15.58
N LYS A 139 -10.13 2.53 16.75
CA LYS A 139 -10.35 3.21 18.04
C LYS A 139 -9.28 4.29 18.26
N GLY A 140 -9.70 5.50 18.63
CA GLY A 140 -8.80 6.60 18.98
C GLY A 140 -8.70 7.67 17.88
N THR A 141 -7.57 7.73 17.19
CA THR A 141 -7.19 8.76 16.22
C THR A 141 -7.22 8.23 14.77
N PRO A 142 -8.41 7.86 14.22
CA PRO A 142 -8.52 7.09 12.98
C PRO A 142 -7.79 7.74 11.79
N PHE A 143 -7.82 9.06 11.65
CA PHE A 143 -7.19 9.76 10.52
C PHE A 143 -5.77 10.27 10.79
N THR A 144 -5.14 9.84 11.89
CA THR A 144 -3.81 10.31 12.29
C THR A 144 -2.80 9.18 12.20
N PHE A 145 -1.66 9.45 11.56
CA PHE A 145 -0.52 8.54 11.59
C PHE A 145 0.26 8.74 12.89
N ASP A 146 -0.05 7.94 13.91
CA ASP A 146 0.60 7.96 15.21
C ASP A 146 0.82 6.53 15.75
N ASN A 147 1.24 6.41 17.02
CA ASN A 147 1.47 5.13 17.66
C ASN A 147 0.23 4.55 18.36
N GLN A 148 -0.97 5.10 18.15
CA GLN A 148 -2.22 4.60 18.74
C GLN A 148 -2.53 3.16 18.30
N TYR A 149 -2.11 2.78 17.09
CA TYR A 149 -2.18 1.38 16.62
C TYR A 149 -1.54 0.41 17.63
N TYR A 150 -0.33 0.70 18.11
CA TYR A 150 0.36 -0.13 19.09
C TYR A 150 -0.36 -0.16 20.44
N VAL A 151 -0.90 0.98 20.87
CA VAL A 151 -1.69 1.08 22.11
C VAL A 151 -2.92 0.19 22.03
N ASN A 152 -3.58 0.14 20.88
CA ASN A 152 -4.75 -0.72 20.64
C ASN A 152 -4.34 -2.20 20.66
N LEU A 153 -3.23 -2.58 20.02
CA LEU A 153 -2.73 -3.96 20.03
C LEU A 153 -2.49 -4.49 21.46
N MET A 154 -1.81 -3.70 22.29
CA MET A 154 -1.52 -4.05 23.69
C MET A 154 -2.79 -4.14 24.56
N SER A 155 -3.85 -3.43 24.16
CA SER A 155 -5.15 -3.43 24.84
C SER A 155 -6.09 -4.54 24.34
N ARG A 156 -5.64 -5.40 23.42
CA ARG A 156 -6.44 -6.42 22.71
C ARG A 156 -7.56 -5.84 21.85
N GLU A 157 -7.30 -4.68 21.25
CA GLU A 157 -8.22 -3.93 20.40
C GLU A 157 -7.70 -3.82 18.97
N GLY A 158 -6.91 -4.81 18.52
CA GLY A 158 -6.49 -4.94 17.13
C GLY A 158 -7.70 -5.11 16.21
N GLN A 159 -7.70 -4.38 15.09
CA GLN A 159 -8.84 -4.32 14.18
C GLN A 159 -9.03 -5.61 13.38
N LEU A 160 -7.94 -6.18 12.86
CA LEU A 160 -7.95 -7.43 12.13
C LEU A 160 -7.32 -8.56 12.96
N PRO A 161 -7.70 -9.83 12.72
CA PRO A 161 -7.03 -10.96 13.36
C PRO A 161 -5.52 -11.00 13.10
N SER A 162 -5.08 -10.60 11.89
CA SER A 162 -3.65 -10.46 11.56
C SER A 162 -2.96 -9.37 12.36
N ASP A 163 -3.65 -8.27 12.70
CA ASP A 163 -3.10 -7.20 13.54
C ASP A 163 -2.92 -7.71 14.96
N GLN A 164 -3.99 -8.28 15.53
CA GLN A 164 -3.97 -8.72 16.92
C GLN A 164 -2.96 -9.83 17.18
N ALA A 165 -2.60 -10.59 16.14
CA ALA A 165 -1.56 -11.61 16.20
C ALA A 165 -0.14 -11.04 16.38
N LEU A 166 0.08 -9.73 16.17
CA LEU A 166 1.37 -9.05 16.33
C LEU A 166 1.61 -8.50 17.75
N ALA A 167 0.64 -8.62 18.65
CA ALA A 167 0.72 -8.14 20.05
C ALA A 167 1.53 -9.05 20.98
#